data_AF-A0A9Q0J7E1-F1
#
_entry.id   AF-A0A9Q0J7E1-F1
#
_cell.length_a   1.000
_cell.length_b   1.000
_cell.length_c   1.000
_cell.angle_alpha   90.00
_cell.angle_beta   90.00
_cell.angle_gamma   90.00
#
_symmetry.space_group_name_H-M   'P 1'
#
loop_
_entity.id
_entity.type
_entity.pdbx_description
1 polymer ?
#
loop_
_entity_poly.entity_id
_entity_poly.type
_entity_poly.pdbx_seq_one_letter_code
_entity_poly.pdbx_strand_id
1 'polypeptide(L)'
;MKSFLRYRDLPSFCRSSDMEDPSLQLVIRETQQSTRAQALILNTFEDLEAPIINHIRTRCPKTCTIGPLHLLLNTRLSMKKSQEASSIPQYSNSLWKVDRSCIEWLDRQPSRSVLFVSFGSITILTRGQFLEFWYGIVSSKKRFLW
;
A
#
# COMPACT_ATOMS: atom_id res chain seq x y z
N MET A 1 10.74 10.23 20.05
CA MET A 1 9.91 10.72 18.91
C MET A 1 10.56 11.83 18.09
N LYS A 2 11.34 12.77 18.65
CA LYS A 2 11.94 13.88 17.87
C LYS A 2 13.00 13.49 16.82
N SER A 3 13.51 12.25 16.81
CA SER A 3 14.53 11.80 15.85
C SER A 3 13.99 11.00 14.65
N PHE A 4 12.73 10.57 14.66
CA PHE A 4 12.18 9.67 13.63
C PHE A 4 11.15 10.34 12.70
N LEU A 5 10.29 11.20 13.23
CA LEU A 5 9.27 11.92 12.46
C LEU A 5 9.44 13.42 12.63
N ARG A 6 9.55 14.15 11.51
CA ARG A 6 9.54 15.62 11.50
C ARG A 6 8.11 16.09 11.33
N TYR A 7 7.85 17.33 11.71
CA TYR A 7 6.53 17.95 11.52
C TYR A 7 6.03 17.84 10.07
N ARG A 8 6.91 18.03 9.08
CA ARG A 8 6.57 17.93 7.64
C ARG A 8 6.20 16.52 7.16
N ASP A 9 6.56 15.48 7.92
CA ASP A 9 6.28 14.09 7.59
C ASP A 9 4.88 13.66 8.07
N LEU A 10 4.21 14.50 8.88
CA LEU A 10 2.84 14.27 9.34
C LEU A 10 1.81 14.59 8.24
N PRO A 11 0.65 13.88 8.22
CA PRO A 11 -0.46 14.20 7.33
C PRO A 11 -0.85 15.69 7.39
N SER A 12 -1.34 16.25 6.28
CA SER A 12 -1.69 17.68 6.20
C SER A 12 -2.66 18.12 7.30
N PHE A 13 -3.66 17.30 7.63
CA PHE A 13 -4.62 17.59 8.70
C PHE A 13 -3.99 17.62 10.10
N CYS A 14 -2.88 16.89 10.33
CA CYS A 14 -2.10 16.98 11.57
C CYS A 14 -1.24 18.25 11.66
N ARG A 15 -1.08 18.96 10.55
CA ARG A 15 -0.26 20.19 10.46
C ARG A 15 -1.11 21.47 10.46
N SER A 16 -2.44 21.33 10.54
CA SER A 16 -3.34 22.46 10.74
C SER A 16 -3.22 22.97 12.18
N SER A 17 -3.38 24.28 12.37
CA SER A 17 -3.54 24.87 13.71
C SER A 17 -4.98 24.75 14.21
N ASP A 18 -5.90 24.38 13.33
CA ASP A 18 -7.31 24.19 13.66
C ASP A 18 -7.52 22.79 14.26
N MET A 19 -7.74 22.75 15.57
CA MET A 19 -8.04 21.52 16.30
C MET A 19 -9.44 21.01 16.00
N GLU A 20 -10.33 21.82 15.42
CA GLU A 20 -11.68 21.44 15.02
C GLU A 20 -11.73 20.91 13.58
N ASP A 21 -10.58 20.71 12.92
CA ASP A 21 -10.51 20.06 11.62
C ASP A 21 -11.20 18.67 11.68
N PRO A 22 -12.23 18.41 10.86
CA PRO A 22 -13.00 17.17 10.95
C PRO A 22 -12.17 15.90 10.70
N SER A 23 -11.14 15.98 9.86
CA SER A 23 -10.28 14.83 9.56
C SER A 23 -9.37 14.52 10.74
N LEU A 24 -8.81 15.55 11.38
CA LEU A 24 -8.02 15.41 12.60
C LEU A 24 -8.87 14.83 13.74
N GLN A 25 -10.06 15.37 13.97
CA GLN A 25 -10.99 14.89 15.00
C GLN A 25 -11.40 13.44 14.78
N LEU A 26 -11.68 13.05 13.53
CA LEU A 26 -11.95 11.66 13.16
C LEU A 26 -10.76 10.75 13.53
N VAL A 27 -9.55 11.10 13.11
CA VAL A 27 -8.35 10.29 13.38
C VAL A 27 -8.06 10.17 14.88
N ILE A 28 -8.20 11.26 15.64
CA ILE A 28 -8.04 11.25 17.11
C ILE A 28 -9.05 10.31 17.74
N ARG A 29 -10.34 10.45 17.40
CA ARG A 29 -11.42 9.64 17.94
C ARG A 29 -11.21 8.16 17.65
N GLU A 30 -10.99 7.80 16.38
CA GLU A 30 -10.79 6.40 15.99
C GLU A 30 -9.55 5.79 16.65
N THR A 31 -8.45 6.55 16.75
CA THR A 31 -7.23 6.09 17.43
C THR A 31 -7.49 5.83 18.91
N GLN A 32 -8.20 6.73 19.61
CA GLN A 32 -8.54 6.52 21.01
C GLN A 32 -9.44 5.29 21.20
N GLN A 33 -10.45 5.11 20.35
CA GLN A 33 -11.35 3.96 20.42
C GLN A 33 -10.66 2.63 20.08
N SER A 34 -9.61 2.64 19.27
CA SER A 34 -8.86 1.42 18.89
C SER A 34 -8.32 0.63 20.09
N THR A 35 -8.04 1.30 21.22
CA THR A 35 -7.57 0.67 22.45
C THR A 35 -8.60 -0.24 23.12
N ARG A 36 -9.88 -0.10 22.76
CA ARG A 36 -10.98 -0.96 23.24
C ARG A 36 -11.13 -2.23 22.40
N ALA A 37 -10.44 -2.32 21.26
CA ALA A 37 -10.51 -3.50 20.41
C ALA A 37 -9.88 -4.70 21.13
N GLN A 38 -10.47 -5.89 20.92
CA GLN A 38 -9.93 -7.13 21.49
C GLN A 38 -8.59 -7.54 20.86
N ALA A 39 -8.38 -7.14 19.60
CA ALA A 39 -7.16 -7.38 18.85
C ALA A 39 -7.02 -6.36 17.71
N LEU A 40 -5.78 -6.13 17.28
CA LEU A 40 -5.46 -5.37 16.08
C LEU A 40 -4.93 -6.32 15.01
N ILE A 41 -5.43 -6.19 13.78
CA ILE A 41 -4.97 -6.96 12.62
C ILE A 41 -4.35 -5.97 11.63
N LEU A 42 -3.05 -6.13 11.38
CA LEU A 42 -2.27 -5.21 10.55
C LEU A 42 -1.67 -5.95 9.35
N ASN A 43 -1.79 -5.38 8.16
CA ASN A 43 -1.15 -5.89 6.94
C ASN A 43 0.32 -5.39 6.88
N THR A 44 1.12 -5.88 7.82
CA THR A 44 2.57 -5.66 7.92
C THR A 44 3.22 -6.91 8.52
N PHE A 45 4.53 -6.91 8.74
CA PHE A 45 5.29 -8.02 9.34
C PHE A 45 6.46 -7.49 10.18
N GLU A 46 6.96 -8.33 11.10
CA GLU A 46 7.97 -7.93 12.09
C GLU A 46 9.27 -7.40 11.47
N ASP A 47 9.81 -8.10 10.48
CA ASP A 47 11.10 -7.71 9.87
C ASP A 47 11.05 -6.32 9.21
N LEU A 48 9.84 -5.80 8.91
CA LEU A 48 9.65 -4.45 8.38
C LEU A 48 9.52 -3.39 9.48
N GLU A 49 8.76 -3.66 10.55
CA GLU A 49 8.30 -2.62 11.49
C GLU A 49 8.38 -3.01 12.98
N ALA A 50 9.18 -4.01 13.36
CA ALA A 50 9.24 -4.55 14.73
C ALA A 50 9.27 -3.51 15.86
N PRO A 51 10.07 -2.42 15.81
CA PRO A 51 10.08 -1.42 16.89
C PRO A 51 8.72 -0.73 17.07
N ILE A 52 8.01 -0.47 15.97
CA ILE A 52 6.69 0.18 15.98
C ILE A 52 5.63 -0.81 16.45
N ILE A 53 5.67 -2.05 15.96
CA ILE A 53 4.73 -3.11 16.36
C ILE A 53 4.86 -3.39 17.86
N ASN A 54 6.08 -3.48 18.38
CA ASN A 54 6.31 -3.68 19.82
C ASN A 54 5.79 -2.51 20.65
N HIS A 55 5.89 -1.28 20.15
CA HIS A 55 5.28 -0.13 20.82
C HIS A 55 3.75 -0.22 20.82
N ILE A 56 3.13 -0.59 19.70
CA ILE A 56 1.67 -0.80 19.59
C ILE A 56 1.21 -1.89 20.57
N ARG A 57 1.97 -2.99 20.70
CA ARG A 57 1.68 -4.08 21.65
C ARG A 57 1.61 -3.65 23.10
N THR A 58 2.33 -2.59 23.50
CA THR A 58 2.22 -2.04 24.86
C THR A 58 0.82 -1.46 25.15
N ARG A 59 0.07 -1.07 24.11
CA ARG A 59 -1.30 -0.54 24.21
C ARG A 59 -2.36 -1.58 23.85
N CYS A 60 -2.08 -2.43 22.86
CA CYS A 60 -2.94 -3.55 22.46
C CYS A 60 -2.11 -4.85 22.38
N PRO A 61 -2.03 -5.64 23.47
CA PRO A 61 -1.19 -6.83 23.52
C PRO A 61 -1.48 -7.86 22.41
N LYS A 62 -2.75 -7.94 21.99
CA LYS A 62 -3.20 -8.81 20.89
C LYS A 62 -3.06 -8.10 19.54
N THR A 63 -1.84 -7.80 19.13
CA THR A 63 -1.54 -7.25 17.79
C THR A 63 -1.01 -8.35 16.87
N CYS A 64 -1.76 -8.65 15.82
CA CYS A 64 -1.46 -9.65 14.79
C CYS A 64 -1.02 -8.98 13.49
N THR A 65 0.20 -9.28 13.05
CA THR A 65 0.77 -8.79 11.80
C THR A 65 0.67 -9.90 10.76
N ILE A 66 -0.29 -9.78 9.83
CA ILE A 66 -0.65 -10.84 8.87
C ILE A 66 -0.18 -10.52 7.45
N GLY A 67 0.74 -9.56 7.30
CA GLY A 67 1.25 -9.14 6.01
C GLY A 67 2.48 -9.94 5.54
N PRO A 68 2.87 -9.76 4.27
CA PRO A 68 2.12 -9.06 3.23
C PRO A 68 1.01 -9.96 2.65
N LEU A 69 -0.25 -9.48 2.70
CA LEU A 69 -1.43 -10.28 2.32
C LEU A 69 -1.36 -10.86 0.89
N HIS A 70 -0.78 -10.13 -0.05
CA HIS A 70 -0.65 -10.58 -1.44
C HIS A 70 0.24 -11.82 -1.58
N LEU A 71 1.29 -11.94 -0.76
CA LEU A 71 2.18 -13.10 -0.76
C LEU A 71 1.49 -14.32 -0.14
N LEU A 72 0.75 -14.12 0.95
CA LEU A 72 -0.04 -15.19 1.58
C LEU A 72 -1.05 -15.78 0.60
N LEU A 73 -1.74 -14.93 -0.18
CA LEU A 73 -2.65 -15.38 -1.23
C LEU A 73 -1.89 -16.20 -2.28
N ASN A 74 -0.77 -15.69 -2.81
CA ASN A 74 0.02 -16.38 -3.84
C ASN A 74 0.50 -17.77 -3.38
N THR A 75 0.98 -17.88 -2.13
CA THR A 75 1.41 -19.16 -1.54
C THR A 75 0.24 -20.14 -1.40
N ARG A 76 -0.95 -19.67 -0.98
CA ARG A 76 -2.15 -20.53 -0.92
C ARG A 76 -2.56 -21.01 -2.30
N LEU A 77 -2.47 -20.16 -3.32
CA LEU A 77 -2.80 -20.52 -4.69
C LEU A 77 -1.80 -21.50 -5.29
N SER A 78 -0.49 -21.36 -5.02
CA SER A 78 0.51 -22.31 -5.51
C SER A 78 0.35 -23.69 -4.88
N MET A 79 0.06 -23.77 -3.57
CA MET A 79 -0.20 -25.04 -2.87
C MET A 79 -1.41 -25.79 -3.43
N LYS A 80 -2.48 -25.08 -3.83
CA LYS A 80 -3.67 -25.69 -4.44
C LYS A 80 -3.42 -26.19 -5.87
N LYS A 81 -2.60 -25.48 -6.65
CA LYS A 81 -2.23 -25.92 -8.02
C LYS A 81 -1.50 -27.27 -8.05
N SER A 82 -0.77 -27.61 -6.99
CA SER A 82 -0.11 -28.92 -6.84
C SER A 82 -1.06 -30.09 -6.52
N GLN A 83 -2.34 -29.82 -6.21
CA GLN A 83 -3.32 -30.85 -5.85
C GLN A 83 -4.42 -31.06 -6.90
N GLU A 84 -4.67 -30.09 -7.80
CA GLU A 84 -5.66 -30.23 -8.88
C GLU A 84 -5.12 -29.67 -10.21
N ALA A 85 -4.84 -30.58 -11.16
CA ALA A 85 -4.40 -30.26 -12.50
C ALA A 85 -5.59 -29.89 -13.41
N SER A 86 -6.38 -28.87 -13.06
CA SER A 86 -7.27 -28.20 -14.02
C SER A 86 -7.98 -27.02 -13.35
N SER A 87 -7.93 -25.87 -14.02
CA SER A 87 -8.47 -24.56 -13.62
C SER A 87 -7.66 -23.80 -12.57
N ILE A 88 -7.04 -22.70 -13.01
CA ILE A 88 -6.52 -21.66 -12.11
C ILE A 88 -7.75 -21.06 -11.42
N PRO A 89 -7.93 -21.21 -10.10
CA PRO A 89 -9.08 -20.61 -9.47
C PRO A 89 -8.91 -19.09 -9.53
N GLN A 90 -9.82 -18.45 -10.26
CA GLN A 90 -9.80 -17.04 -10.60
C GLN A 90 -10.28 -16.22 -9.40
N TYR A 91 -9.53 -16.24 -8.30
CA TYR A 91 -9.77 -15.35 -7.16
C TYR A 91 -9.30 -13.95 -7.55
N SER A 92 -10.15 -13.25 -8.28
CA SER A 92 -9.98 -11.84 -8.56
C SER A 92 -10.76 -11.06 -7.51
N ASN A 93 -10.08 -10.27 -6.69
CA ASN A 93 -10.75 -9.26 -5.86
C ASN A 93 -11.22 -8.05 -6.69
N SER A 94 -11.04 -8.09 -8.02
CA SER A 94 -11.54 -7.08 -8.94
C SER A 94 -13.00 -7.36 -9.27
N LEU A 95 -13.84 -6.34 -9.13
CA LEU A 95 -15.23 -6.35 -9.60
C LEU A 95 -15.34 -6.39 -11.13
N TRP A 96 -14.23 -6.12 -11.83
CA TRP A 96 -14.15 -6.04 -13.29
C TRP A 96 -13.22 -7.08 -13.87
N LYS A 97 -13.47 -7.45 -15.14
CA LYS A 97 -12.55 -8.29 -15.92
C LYS A 97 -11.19 -7.60 -15.99
N VAL A 98 -10.15 -8.29 -15.54
CA VAL A 98 -8.78 -7.79 -15.53
C VAL A 98 -8.22 -7.78 -16.94
N ASP A 99 -7.75 -6.63 -17.41
CA ASP A 99 -6.94 -6.54 -18.64
C ASP A 99 -5.52 -7.07 -18.37
N ARG A 100 -5.04 -7.94 -19.25
CA ARG A 100 -3.72 -8.57 -19.18
C ARG A 100 -2.77 -8.12 -20.30
N SER A 101 -3.21 -7.21 -21.18
CA SER A 101 -2.42 -6.70 -22.30
C SER A 101 -1.06 -6.13 -21.86
N CYS A 102 -1.03 -5.46 -20.70
CA CYS A 102 0.20 -4.91 -20.13
C CYS A 102 1.21 -6.00 -19.72
N ILE A 103 0.74 -7.19 -19.32
CA ILE A 103 1.62 -8.32 -18.98
C ILE A 103 2.30 -8.85 -20.23
N GLU A 104 1.56 -9.03 -21.32
CA GLU A 104 2.14 -9.45 -22.61
C GLU A 104 3.18 -8.46 -23.14
N TRP A 105 2.95 -7.16 -22.91
CA TRP A 105 3.94 -6.13 -23.23
C TRP A 105 5.17 -6.21 -22.33
N LEU A 106 4.99 -6.43 -21.02
CA LEU A 106 6.08 -6.58 -20.04
C LEU A 106 6.97 -7.80 -20.32
N ASP A 107 6.38 -8.93 -20.72
CA ASP A 107 7.09 -10.18 -21.04
C ASP A 107 8.09 -10.01 -22.20
N ARG A 108 7.90 -8.99 -23.05
CA ARG A 108 8.79 -8.65 -24.16
C ARG A 108 9.91 -7.68 -23.79
N GLN A 109 9.96 -7.19 -22.56
CA GLN A 109 10.96 -6.22 -22.12
C GLN A 109 12.16 -6.90 -21.47
N PRO A 110 13.39 -6.33 -21.56
CA PRO A 110 14.52 -6.83 -20.80
C PRO A 110 14.24 -6.83 -19.29
N SER A 111 14.83 -7.78 -18.56
CA SER A 111 14.68 -7.87 -17.11
C SER A 111 15.08 -6.57 -16.40
N ARG A 112 14.26 -6.14 -15.43
CA ARG A 112 14.48 -4.91 -14.63
C ARG A 112 14.65 -3.63 -15.47
N SER A 113 14.01 -3.54 -16.64
CA SER A 113 14.18 -2.40 -17.57
C SER A 113 12.99 -1.44 -17.66
N VAL A 114 11.87 -1.75 -17.00
CA VAL A 114 10.63 -0.96 -17.04
C VAL A 114 10.40 -0.27 -15.70
N LEU A 115 10.12 1.03 -15.73
CA LEU A 115 9.65 1.80 -14.59
C LEU A 115 8.14 1.65 -14.44
N PHE A 116 7.66 1.20 -13.27
CA PHE A 116 6.24 1.26 -12.93
C PHE A 116 5.92 2.60 -12.26
N VAL A 117 4.89 3.28 -12.72
CA VAL A 117 4.45 4.60 -12.20
C VAL A 117 2.98 4.50 -11.79
N SER A 118 2.68 4.81 -10.54
CA SER A 118 1.30 4.92 -10.07
C SER A 118 1.26 5.84 -8.85
N PHE A 119 0.22 6.67 -8.77
CA PHE A 119 -0.02 7.56 -7.64
C PHE A 119 -1.12 7.02 -6.70
N GLY A 120 -1.53 5.76 -6.89
CA GLY A 120 -2.66 5.16 -6.20
C GLY A 120 -4.01 5.70 -6.70
N SER A 121 -5.09 5.32 -6.01
CA SER A 121 -6.47 5.61 -6.43
C SER A 121 -7.03 6.95 -5.95
N ILE A 122 -6.35 7.64 -5.02
CA ILE A 122 -6.88 8.83 -4.34
C ILE A 122 -6.16 10.12 -4.79
N THR A 123 -4.91 10.02 -5.24
CA THR A 123 -4.09 11.19 -5.57
C THR A 123 -4.63 11.91 -6.81
N ILE A 124 -4.81 13.22 -6.70
CA ILE A 124 -5.21 14.09 -7.82
C ILE A 124 -4.01 14.97 -8.20
N LEU A 125 -3.55 14.85 -9.44
CA LEU A 125 -2.51 15.71 -9.99
C LEU A 125 -3.15 16.89 -10.72
N THR A 126 -2.62 18.09 -10.49
CA THR A 126 -2.91 19.23 -11.36
C THR A 126 -2.37 18.96 -12.77
N ARG A 127 -2.94 19.62 -13.79
CA ARG A 127 -2.45 19.52 -15.17
C ARG A 127 -0.95 19.86 -15.27
N GLY A 128 -0.49 20.89 -14.56
CA GLY A 128 0.92 21.27 -14.54
C GLY A 128 1.80 20.15 -13.99
N GLN A 129 1.46 19.59 -12.82
CA GLN A 129 2.21 18.47 -12.24
C GLN A 129 2.23 17.25 -13.16
N PHE A 130 1.09 16.91 -13.78
CA PHE A 130 1.02 15.80 -14.73
C PHE A 130 1.98 16.01 -15.91
N LEU A 131 2.02 17.22 -16.48
CA LEU A 131 2.93 17.55 -17.58
C LEU A 131 4.39 17.46 -17.15
N GLU A 132 4.75 17.94 -15.96
CA GLU A 132 6.12 17.84 -15.44
C GLU A 132 6.54 16.37 -15.25
N PHE A 133 5.69 15.52 -14.68
CA PHE A 133 5.95 14.08 -14.58
C PHE A 133 6.11 13.44 -15.95
N TRP A 134 5.22 13.76 -16.89
CA TRP A 134 5.30 13.27 -18.27
C TRP A 134 6.63 13.66 -18.93
N TYR A 135 7.00 14.95 -18.88
CA TYR A 135 8.26 15.43 -19.45
C TYR A 135 9.46 14.74 -18.82
N GLY A 136 9.49 14.57 -17.50
CA GLY A 136 10.57 13.89 -16.79
C GLY A 136 10.69 12.42 -17.20
N ILE A 137 9.58 11.69 -17.25
CA ILE A 137 9.57 10.26 -17.59
C ILE A 137 10.01 10.07 -19.05
N VAL A 138 9.47 10.83 -20.00
CA VAL A 138 9.86 10.74 -21.42
C VAL A 138 11.33 11.09 -21.61
N SER A 139 11.80 12.16 -20.96
CA SER A 139 13.20 12.59 -21.06
C SER A 139 14.19 11.60 -20.45
N SER A 140 13.74 10.75 -19.51
CA SER A 140 14.58 9.69 -18.93
C SER A 140 14.99 8.61 -19.95
N LYS A 141 14.27 8.52 -21.08
CA LYS A 141 14.42 7.47 -22.11
C LYS A 141 14.30 6.03 -21.55
N LYS A 142 13.70 5.88 -20.36
CA LYS A 142 13.36 4.58 -19.79
C LYS A 142 12.01 4.13 -20.32
N ARG A 143 11.85 2.82 -20.52
CA ARG A 143 10.54 2.22 -20.75
C ARG A 143 9.74 2.36 -19.46
N PHE A 144 8.47 2.70 -19.56
CA PHE A 144 7.63 2.86 -18.40
C PHE A 144 6.24 2.27 -18.63
N LEU A 145 5.61 1.86 -17.54
CA LEU A 145 4.21 1.49 -17.43
C LEU A 145 3.58 2.43 -16.40
N TRP A 146 2.64 3.26 -16.84
CA TRP A 146 1.92 4.22 -16.01
C TRP A 146 0.42 3.97 -16.13
#